data_AF-A0A496QMN2-F1
#
_entry.id   AF-A0A496QMN2-F1
#
_cell.length_a   1.000
_cell.length_b   1.000
_cell.length_c   1.000
_cell.angle_alpha   90.00
_cell.angle_beta   90.00
_cell.angle_gamma   90.00
#
_symmetry.space_group_name_H-M   'P 1'
#
loop_
_entity.id
_entity.type
_entity.pdbx_description
1 polymer ?
#
loop_
_entity_poly.entity_id
_entity_poly.type
_entity_poly.pdbx_seq_one_letter_code
_entity_poly.pdbx_strand_id
1 'polypeptide(L)' 'DRYEGEWRNGLMHGRGIFYIAHGGRYEGEFKNGRATGGWYYLPEGDRRRAYMDSEGQWMIE' A
#
# COMPACT_ATOMS: atom_id res chain seq x y z
N ASP A 1 0.45 8.04 -8.80
CA ASP A 1 0.21 7.53 -7.43
C ASP A 1 0.85 8.46 -6.41
N ARG A 2 0.29 8.55 -5.19
CA ARG A 2 0.79 9.41 -4.10
C ARG A 2 1.02 8.56 -2.86
N TYR A 3 2.12 8.80 -2.15
CA TYR A 3 2.39 8.14 -0.87
C TYR A 3 2.46 9.18 0.26
N GLU A 4 1.78 8.88 1.35
CA GLU A 4 1.78 9.63 2.60
C GLU A 4 2.22 8.71 3.73
N GLY A 5 3.45 8.86 4.21
CA GLY A 5 4.00 7.99 5.24
C GLY A 5 5.48 8.24 5.45
N GLU A 6 6.12 7.34 6.19
CA GLU A 6 7.54 7.46 6.50
C GLU A 6 8.40 7.04 5.29
N TRP A 7 9.53 7.70 5.15
CA TRP A 7 10.53 7.38 4.14
C TRP A 7 11.84 7.03 4.83
N ARG A 8 12.50 5.97 4.36
CA ARG A 8 13.84 5.58 4.78
C ARG A 8 14.67 5.26 3.55
N ASN A 9 15.82 5.93 3.40
CA ASN A 9 16.73 5.77 2.26
C ASN A 9 16.05 5.99 0.90
N GLY A 10 15.12 6.94 0.81
CA GLY A 10 14.35 7.21 -0.42
C GLY A 10 13.28 6.17 -0.75
N LEU A 11 13.02 5.20 0.14
CA LEU A 11 12.00 4.17 -0.03
C LEU A 11 10.89 4.32 1.01
N MET A 12 9.66 3.95 0.64
CA MET A 12 8.52 3.88 1.56
C MET A 12 8.85 2.93 2.72
N HIS A 13 8.57 3.37 3.94
CA HIS A 13 8.88 2.63 5.17
C HIS A 13 7.84 2.90 6.25
N GLY A 14 7.72 2.01 7.24
CA GLY A 14 6.81 2.18 8.36
C GLY A 14 5.35 2.29 7.91
N ARG A 15 4.54 3.04 8.67
CA ARG A 15 3.12 3.22 8.34
C ARG A 15 2.95 4.25 7.23
N GLY A 16 2.07 3.94 6.29
CA GLY A 16 1.69 4.90 5.27
C GLY A 16 0.42 4.56 4.51
N ILE A 17 0.01 5.53 3.70
CA ILE A 17 -1.13 5.48 2.79
C ILE A 17 -0.60 5.64 1.37
N PHE A 18 -0.93 4.69 0.49
CA PHE A 18 -0.60 4.75 -0.93
C PHE A 18 -1.89 4.91 -1.74
N TYR A 19 -2.04 6.05 -2.40
CA TYR A 19 -3.16 6.39 -3.26
C TYR A 19 -2.89 5.91 -4.68
N ILE A 20 -3.73 4.99 -5.14
CA ILE A 20 -3.66 4.39 -6.48
C ILE A 20 -4.45 5.26 -7.46
N ALA A 21 -3.93 5.47 -8.67
CA ALA A 21 -4.50 6.36 -9.69
C ALA A 21 -6.01 6.17 -9.99
N HIS A 22 -6.61 5.02 -9.67
CA HIS A 22 -8.04 4.72 -9.89
C HIS A 22 -8.95 5.01 -8.68
N GLY A 23 -8.48 5.78 -7.69
CA GLY A 23 -9.28 6.20 -6.54
C GLY A 23 -9.27 5.22 -5.36
N GLY A 24 -8.63 4.06 -5.53
CA GLY A 24 -8.33 3.16 -4.42
C GLY A 24 -7.20 3.70 -3.56
N ARG A 25 -7.17 3.28 -2.29
CA ARG A 25 -6.03 3.56 -1.41
C ARG A 25 -5.64 2.33 -0.63
N TYR A 26 -4.35 2.14 -0.44
CA TYR A 26 -3.80 1.18 0.49
C TYR A 26 -3.38 1.89 1.78
N GLU A 27 -3.68 1.32 2.93
CA GLU A 27 -3.23 1.79 4.24
C GLU A 27 -2.58 0.61 4.98
N GLY A 28 -1.30 0.75 5.34
CA GLY A 28 -0.58 -0.36 5.94
C GLY A 28 0.89 -0.08 6.21
N GLU A 29 1.61 -1.17 6.47
CA GLU A 29 3.05 -1.14 6.75
C GLU A 29 3.86 -1.31 5.45
N PHE A 30 4.95 -0.56 5.36
CA PHE A 30 5.90 -0.58 4.26
C PHE A 30 7.30 -0.92 4.75
N LYS A 31 8.01 -1.73 3.97
CA LYS A 31 9.41 -2.06 4.23
C LYS A 31 10.19 -2.10 2.92
N ASN A 32 11.22 -1.26 2.82
CA ASN A 32 12.08 -1.14 1.65
C ASN A 32 11.28 -0.91 0.36
N GLY A 33 10.26 -0.05 0.42
CA GLY A 33 9.41 0.27 -0.73
C GLY A 33 8.30 -0.74 -1.01
N ARG A 34 8.17 -1.83 -0.23
CA ARG A 34 7.15 -2.87 -0.43
C ARG A 34 6.08 -2.80 0.65
N ALA A 35 4.82 -2.94 0.25
CA ALA A 35 3.70 -3.09 1.17
C ALA A 35 3.72 -4.49 1.81
N THR A 36 3.88 -4.57 3.13
CA THR A 36 4.02 -5.85 3.85
C THR A 36 2.73 -6.33 4.51
N GLY A 37 1.68 -5.52 4.51
CA GLY A 37 0.37 -5.90 5.03
C GLY A 37 -0.46 -4.71 5.48
N GLY A 38 -1.73 -4.72 5.09
CA GLY A 38 -2.62 -3.60 5.32
C GLY A 38 -4.00 -3.84 4.73
N TRP A 39 -4.71 -2.74 4.50
CA TRP A 39 -6.04 -2.71 3.93
C TRP A 39 -6.02 -1.94 2.61
N TYR A 40 -6.55 -2.55 1.56
CA TYR A 40 -6.88 -1.88 0.33
C TYR A 40 -8.34 -1.47 0.36
N TYR A 41 -8.61 -0.18 0.25
CA TYR A 41 -9.94 0.39 0.14
C TYR A 41 -10.27 0.58 -1.33
N LEU A 42 -11.31 -0.11 -1.78
CA LEU A 42 -11.82 0.03 -3.13
C LEU A 42 -12.56 1.37 -3.27
N PRO A 43 -12.59 1.97 -4.48
CA PRO A 43 -13.40 3.17 -4.75
C PRO A 43 -14.88 3.00 -4.38
N GLU A 44 -15.38 1.76 -4.46
CA GLU A 44 -16.77 1.37 -4.19
C GLU A 44 -17.11 1.24 -2.69
N GLY A 45 -16.12 1.45 -1.80
CA GLY A 45 -16.32 1.56 -0.35
C GLY A 45 -16.01 0.30 0.47
N ASP A 46 -15.81 -0.85 -0.17
CA ASP A 46 -15.34 -2.07 0.51
C ASP A 46 -13.84 -2.03 0.79
N ARG A 47 -13.36 -2.83 1.75
CA ARG A 47 -11.92 -3.00 2.03
C ARG A 47 -11.51 -4.46 2.08
N ARG A 48 -10.33 -4.73 1.57
CA ARG A 48 -9.73 -6.07 1.49
C ARG A 48 -8.34 -6.10 2.07
N ARG A 49 -7.90 -7.26 2.55
CA ARG A 49 -6.50 -7.38 2.99
C ARG A 49 -5.63 -7.29 1.76
N ALA A 50 -4.52 -6.56 1.86
CA ALA A 50 -3.60 -6.42 0.75
C ALA A 50 -2.15 -6.40 1.19
N TYR A 51 -1.29 -6.89 0.31
CA TYR A 51 0.16 -6.87 0.44
C TYR A 51 0.79 -6.98 -0.95
N MET A 52 2.10 -6.76 -1.01
CA MET A 52 2.89 -6.93 -2.22
C MET A 52 3.70 -8.23 -2.12
N ASP A 53 3.62 -9.09 -3.12
CA ASP A 53 4.37 -10.34 -3.17
C ASP A 53 5.85 -10.12 -3.49
N SER A 54 6.63 -11.19 -3.73
CA SER A 54 8.05 -11.10 -4.07
C SER A 54 8.32 -10.53 -5.46
N GLU A 55 7.37 -10.67 -6.39
CA GLU A 55 7.47 -10.17 -7.77
C GLU A 55 7.05 -8.70 -7.88
N GLY A 56 6.43 -8.15 -6.84
CA GLY A 56 5.98 -6.76 -6.81
C GLY A 56 4.53 -6.61 -7.21
N GLN A 57 3.80 -7.73 -7.33
CA GLN A 57 2.39 -7.74 -7.64
C GLN A 57 1.57 -7.52 -6.37
N TRP A 58 0.50 -6.74 -6.49
CA TRP A 58 -0.48 -6.55 -5.43
C TRP A 58 -1.36 -7.80 -5.30
N MET A 59 -1.40 -8.35 -4.10
CA MET A 59 -2.29 -9.42 -3.70
C MET A 59 -3.40 -8.83 -2.85
N ILE A 60 -4.64 -9.17 -3.18
CA ILE A 60 -5.84 -8.71 -2.47
C ILE A 60 -6.64 -9.94 -2.07
N GLU A 61 -6.93 -10.09 -0.77
CA GLU A 61 -7.77 -11.16 -0.23
C GLU A 61 -9.21 -10.66 -0.04
#